data_AF-A4TVR2-F1
#
_entry.id   AF-A4TVR2-F1
#
_cell.length_a   1.000
_cell.length_b   1.000
_cell.length_c   1.000
_cell.angle_alpha   90.00
_cell.angle_beta   90.00
_cell.angle_gamma   90.00
#
_symmetry.space_group_name_H-M   'P 1'
#
loop_
_entity.id
_entity.type
_entity.pdbx_description
1 polymer ?
#
loop_
_entity_poly.entity_id
_entity_poly.type
_entity_poly.pdbx_seq_one_letter_code
_entity_poly.pdbx_strand_id
1 'polypeptide(L)' 'MVRRLPPLRSLRAFESAARHLSFTHAADELHVTPAAISHQIKLLQDHLGQALFRPGRPA' A
#
# COMPACT_ATOMS: atom_id res chain seq x y z
N MET A 1 1.89 -7.97 -25.30
CA MET A 1 1.03 -7.72 -24.14
C MET A 1 1.65 -6.59 -23.32
N VAL A 2 0.98 -5.44 -23.21
CA VAL A 2 1.44 -4.34 -22.34
C VAL A 2 1.16 -4.76 -20.91
N ARG A 3 2.20 -5.16 -20.20
CA ARG A 3 2.15 -5.46 -18.76
C ARG A 3 1.92 -4.11 -18.07
N ARG A 4 0.66 -3.80 -17.74
CA ARG A 4 0.33 -2.58 -17.00
C ARG A 4 1.00 -2.69 -15.64
N LEU A 5 2.13 -1.98 -15.50
CA LEU A 5 2.87 -1.95 -14.26
C LEU A 5 2.03 -1.16 -13.25
N PRO A 6 1.93 -1.65 -12.01
CA PRO A 6 1.27 -0.90 -10.96
C PRO A 6 1.99 0.44 -10.76
N PRO A 7 1.27 1.49 -10.32
CA PRO A 7 1.89 2.78 -10.04
C PRO A 7 3.01 2.61 -9.00
N LEU A 8 4.16 3.24 -9.23
CA LEU A 8 5.32 3.16 -8.32
C LEU A 8 4.99 3.61 -6.89
N ARG A 9 4.07 4.57 -6.76
CA ARG A 9 3.59 5.06 -5.45
C ARG A 9 2.86 3.98 -4.66
N SER A 10 2.06 3.17 -5.34
CA SER A 10 1.33 2.05 -4.74
C SER A 10 2.27 0.96 -4.25
N LEU A 11 3.33 0.66 -5.01
CA LEU A 11 4.38 -0.27 -4.58
C LEU A 11 5.14 0.25 -3.36
N ARG A 12 5.51 1.54 -3.36
CA ARG A 12 6.23 2.17 -2.24
C ARG A 12 5.38 2.21 -0.96
N ALA A 13 4.09 2.53 -1.09
CA ALA A 13 3.16 2.54 0.03
C ALA A 13 2.99 1.13 0.62
N PHE A 14 2.89 0.11 -0.23
CA PHE A 14 2.83 -1.28 0.21
C PHE A 14 4.11 -1.73 0.93
N GLU A 15 5.28 -1.45 0.36
CA GLU A 15 6.56 -1.86 0.95
C GLU A 15 6.79 -1.23 2.33
N SER A 16 6.58 0.09 2.45
CA SER A 16 6.70 0.79 3.74
C SER A 16 5.67 0.28 4.76
N ALA A 17 4.41 0.09 4.36
CA ALA A 17 3.38 -0.46 5.25
C ALA A 17 3.67 -1.90 5.69
N ALA A 18 4.20 -2.73 4.79
CA ALA A 18 4.59 -4.10 5.09
C ALA A 18 5.82 -4.15 6.02
N ARG A 19 6.76 -3.21 5.86
CA ARG A 19 7.96 -3.07 6.70
C ARG A 19 7.62 -2.63 8.13
N HIS A 20 6.81 -1.58 8.26
CA HIS A 20 6.43 -1.04 9.57
C HIS A 20 5.34 -1.85 10.26
N LEU A 21 4.67 -2.73 9.52
CA LEU A 21 3.40 -3.33 9.94
C LEU A 21 2.41 -2.24 10.40
N SER A 22 2.52 -1.03 9.84
CA SER A 22 1.63 0.06 10.17
C SER A 22 1.40 1.08 9.07
N PHE A 23 0.14 1.43 8.83
CA PHE A 23 -0.24 2.47 7.85
C PHE A 23 0.06 3.88 8.36
N THR A 24 0.05 4.09 9.68
CA THR A 24 0.37 5.39 10.27
C THR A 24 1.87 5.66 10.16
N HIS A 25 2.71 4.69 10.53
CA HIS A 25 4.17 4.83 10.40
C HIS A 25 4.63 4.90 8.93
N ALA A 26 4.00 4.14 8.04
CA ALA A 26 4.28 4.25 6.61
C ALA A 26 3.86 5.61 6.02
N ALA A 27 2.77 6.19 6.52
CA ALA A 27 2.34 7.52 6.12
C ALA A 27 3.35 8.60 6.56
N ASP A 28 3.88 8.47 7.78
CA ASP A 28 4.93 9.35 8.31
C ASP A 28 6.22 9.26 7.49
N GLU A 29 6.72 8.03 7.22
CA GLU A 29 7.92 7.81 6.39
C GLU A 29 7.78 8.40 4.99
N LEU A 30 6.58 8.29 4.40
CA LEU A 30 6.33 8.75 3.03
C LEU A 30 5.81 10.20 2.96
N HIS A 31 5.71 10.90 4.09
CA HIS A 31 5.18 12.26 4.20
C HIS A 31 3.80 12.43 3.55
N VAL A 32 2.91 11.47 3.79
CA VAL A 32 1.53 11.48 3.31
C VAL A 32 0.55 11.22 4.46
N THR A 33 -0.75 11.28 4.18
CA THR A 33 -1.77 10.91 5.17
C THR A 33 -1.98 9.39 5.21
N PRO A 34 -2.38 8.82 6.36
CA PRO A 34 -2.74 7.39 6.44
C PRO A 34 -3.85 7.00 5.45
N ALA A 35 -4.78 7.93 5.16
CA ALA A 35 -5.80 7.75 4.13
C ALA A 35 -5.20 7.58 2.72
N ALA A 36 -4.13 8.31 2.40
CA ALA A 36 -3.42 8.17 1.13
C ALA A 36 -2.74 6.79 1.02
N ILE A 37 -2.10 6.30 2.10
CA ILE A 37 -1.51 4.95 2.14
C ILE A 37 -2.58 3.89 1.88
N SER A 38 -3.71 3.96 2.57
CA SER A 38 -4.84 3.04 2.39
C SER A 38 -5.34 3.05 0.94
N HIS A 39 -5.49 4.23 0.34
CA HIS A 39 -5.90 4.35 -1.07
C HIS A 39 -4.86 3.77 -2.03
N GLN A 40 -3.57 4.06 -1.83
CA GLN A 40 -2.48 3.53 -2.67
C GLN A 40 -2.39 2.00 -2.62
N ILE A 41 -2.61 1.40 -1.45
CA ILE A 41 -2.64 -0.04 -1.27
C ILE A 41 -3.88 -0.64 -1.92
N LYS A 42 -5.05 -0.01 -1.77
CA LYS A 42 -6.27 -0.44 -2.45
C LYS A 42 -6.10 -0.46 -3.97
N LEU A 43 -5.52 0.59 -4.54
CA LEU A 43 -5.19 0.64 -5.97
C LEU A 43 -4.23 -0.48 -6.39
N LEU A 44 -3.26 -0.84 -5.53
CA LEU A 44 -2.36 -1.95 -5.80
C LEU A 44 -3.10 -3.29 -5.80
N GLN A 45 -3.97 -3.51 -4.82
CA GLN A 45 -4.81 -4.71 -4.73
C GLN A 45 -5.72 -4.83 -5.95
N ASP A 46 -6.33 -3.74 -6.38
CA ASP A 46 -7.19 -3.70 -7.57
C ASP A 46 -6.38 -4.01 -8.85
N HIS A 47 -5.13 -3.55 -8.92
CA HIS A 47 -4.25 -3.85 -10.05
C HIS A 47 -3.81 -5.32 -10.09
N LEU A 48 -3.61 -5.93 -8.92
CA LEU A 48 -3.14 -7.32 -8.80
C LEU A 48 -4.30 -8.32 -8.73
N GLY A 49 -5.53 -7.87 -8.44
CA GLY A 49 -6.69 -8.73 -8.22
C GLY A 49 -6.62 -9.53 -6.92
N GLN A 50 -5.83 -9.10 -5.93
CA GLN A 50 -5.59 -9.84 -4.68
C GLN A 50 -5.45 -8.92 -3.48
N ALA A 51 -5.94 -9.39 -2.33
CA ALA A 51 -5.71 -8.72 -1.05
C ALA A 51 -4.25 -8.84 -0.64
N LEU A 52 -3.64 -7.73 -0.19
CA LEU A 52 -2.23 -7.67 0.21
C LEU A 52 -2.05 -7.73 1.73
N PHE A 53 -3.08 -7.39 2.49
CA PHE A 53 -3.09 -7.46 3.95
C PHE A 53 -4.24 -8.32 4.46
N ARG A 54 -4.03 -9.01 5.59
CA ARG A 54 -5.07 -9.80 6.26
C ARG A 54 -5.84 -8.93 7.26
N PRO A 55 -7.17 -9.08 7.38
CA PRO A 55 -7.93 -8.44 8.46
C PRO A 55 -7.44 -8.95 9.82
N GLY A 56 -7.24 -8.05 10.79
CA GLY A 56 -6.94 -8.43 12.18
C GLY A 56 -5.46 -8.53 12.57
N ARG A 57 -4.51 -8.23 11.67
CA ARG A 57 -3.16 -7.83 12.09
C ARG A 57 -3.19 -6.31 12.22
N PRO A 58 -2.88 -5.73 13.41
CA PRO A 58 -2.88 -4.28 13.53
C PRO A 58 -1.89 -3.71 12.52
N ALA A 59 -2.42 -2.84 11.66
CA ALA A 59 -1.66 -1.86 10.90
C ALA A 59 -1.54 -0.57 11.74
#